data_AF-A0A9N7VZR4-F1
#
_entry.id   AF-A0A9N7VZR4-F1
#
_cell.length_a   1.000
_cell.length_b   1.000
_cell.length_c   1.000
_cell.angle_alpha   90.00
_cell.angle_beta   90.00
_cell.angle_gamma   90.00
#
_symmetry.space_group_name_H-M   'P 1'
#
loop_
_entity.id
_entity.type
_entity.pdbx_description
1 polymer ?
#
loop_
_entity_poly.entity_id
_entity_poly.type
_entity_poly.pdbx_seq_one_letter_code
_entity_poly.pdbx_strand_id
1 'polypeptide(L)' 'MSAQEVKTRRAEVKMTAGLVVHNVPLAFADHLGPLLKDCLGDSKTPQDYRFARIKSSCITNEALAPYFTQELVKELKNSP' A
#
# COMPACT_ATOMS: atom_id res chain seq x y z
N MET A 1 19.28 -0.28 -3.33
CA MET A 1 17.92 0.16 -3.66
C MET A 1 17.97 1.66 -3.89
N SER A 2 17.56 2.13 -5.06
CA SER A 2 17.64 3.55 -5.44
C SER A 2 16.64 4.40 -4.66
N ALA A 3 16.90 5.71 -4.57
CA ALA A 3 15.97 6.65 -3.93
C ALA A 3 14.58 6.63 -4.60
N GLN A 4 14.53 6.38 -5.91
CA GLN A 4 13.29 6.29 -6.66
C GLN A 4 12.51 5.01 -6.31
N GLU A 5 13.19 3.87 -6.20
CA GLU A 5 12.57 2.59 -5.80
C GLU A 5 11.96 2.67 -4.39
N VAL A 6 12.64 3.35 -3.46
CA VAL A 6 12.13 3.59 -2.11
C VAL A 6 10.83 4.39 -2.15
N LYS A 7 10.78 5.47 -2.94
CA LYS A 7 9.58 6.31 -3.10
C LYS A 7 8.42 5.51 -3.68
N THR A 8 8.66 4.72 -4.72
CA THR A 8 7.64 3.88 -5.34
C THR A 8 7.09 2.84 -4.37
N ARG A 9 7.96 2.10 -3.66
CA ARG A 9 7.50 1.16 -2.62
C ARG A 9 6.70 1.83 -1.52
N ARG A 10 7.12 3.01 -1.07
CA ARG A 10 6.38 3.76 -0.04
C ARG A 10 5.00 4.18 -0.51
N ALA A 11 4.86 4.60 -1.77
CA ALA A 11 3.57 4.92 -2.36
C ALA A 11 2.66 3.68 -2.42
N GLU A 12 3.19 2.53 -2.83
CA GLU A 12 2.45 1.25 -2.89
C GLU A 12 1.94 0.82 -1.51
N VAL A 13 2.79 0.92 -0.48
CA VAL A 13 2.38 0.61 0.90
C VAL A 13 1.29 1.55 1.39
N LYS A 14 1.44 2.87 1.16
CA LYS A 14 0.44 3.87 1.57
C LYS A 14 -0.90 3.67 0.87
N MET A 15 -0.89 3.37 -0.42
CA MET A 15 -2.13 3.08 -1.15
C MET A 15 -2.79 1.82 -0.63
N THR A 16 -2.03 0.74 -0.40
CA THR A 16 -2.58 -0.49 0.22
C THR A 16 -3.20 -0.21 1.57
N ALA A 17 -2.51 0.55 2.42
CA ALA A 17 -3.01 0.91 3.74
C ALA A 17 -4.33 1.69 3.66
N GLY A 18 -4.43 2.64 2.72
CA GLY A 18 -5.68 3.35 2.44
C GLY A 18 -6.82 2.41 2.03
N LEU A 19 -6.56 1.44 1.15
CA LEU A 19 -7.57 0.45 0.76
C LEU A 19 -8.04 -0.37 1.96
N VAL A 20 -7.11 -0.88 2.78
CA VAL A 20 -7.42 -1.73 3.94
C VAL A 20 -8.20 -0.96 5.01
N VAL A 21 -7.72 0.23 5.39
CA VAL A 21 -8.34 1.06 6.45
C VAL A 21 -9.76 1.48 6.08
N HIS A 22 -10.04 1.71 4.80
CA HIS A 22 -11.36 2.09 4.31
C HIS A 22 -12.21 0.92 3.82
N ASN A 23 -11.77 -0.33 4.06
CA ASN A 23 -12.47 -1.54 3.61
C ASN A 23 -12.79 -1.55 2.10
N VAL A 24 -11.89 -0.98 1.30
CA VAL A 24 -12.00 -0.98 -0.16
C VAL A 24 -11.48 -2.32 -0.68
N PRO A 25 -12.21 -3.01 -1.59
CA PRO A 25 -11.76 -4.27 -2.15
C PRO A 25 -10.39 -4.15 -2.81
N LEU A 26 -9.47 -5.09 -2.54
CA LEU A 26 -8.13 -5.10 -3.14
C LEU A 26 -8.16 -5.22 -4.67
N ALA A 27 -9.25 -5.73 -5.24
CA ALA A 27 -9.48 -5.72 -6.68
C ALA A 27 -9.50 -4.29 -7.27
N PHE A 28 -9.84 -3.28 -6.48
CA PHE A 28 -9.79 -1.88 -6.91
C PHE A 28 -8.38 -1.42 -7.28
N ALA A 29 -7.34 -2.02 -6.67
CA ALA A 29 -5.94 -1.73 -7.01
C ALA A 29 -5.61 -2.00 -8.49
N ASP A 30 -6.31 -2.93 -9.14
CA ASP A 30 -6.11 -3.27 -10.56
C ASP A 30 -6.45 -2.09 -11.49
N HIS A 31 -7.32 -1.18 -11.04
CA HIS A 31 -7.72 0.02 -11.79
C HIS A 31 -6.83 1.24 -11.51
N LEU A 32 -6.18 1.26 -10.34
CA LEU A 32 -5.38 2.41 -9.90
C LEU A 32 -4.07 2.55 -10.67
N GLY A 33 -3.43 1.45 -11.06
CA GLY A 33 -2.16 1.48 -11.80
C GLY A 33 -2.24 2.30 -13.10
N PRO A 34 -3.16 1.97 -14.03
CA PRO A 34 -3.37 2.74 -15.25
C PRO A 34 -3.84 4.17 -14.99
N LEU A 35 -4.80 4.35 -14.07
CA LEU A 35 -5.35 5.66 -13.73
C LEU A 35 -4.28 6.63 -13.23
N LEU A 36 -3.42 6.18 -12.31
CA LEU A 36 -2.36 7.02 -11.76
C LEU A 36 -1.31 7.39 -12.81
N LYS A 37 -1.02 6.51 -13.77
CA LYS A 37 -0.09 6.80 -14.86
C LYS A 37 -0.62 7.85 -15.83
N ASP A 38 -1.93 7.82 -16.07
CA ASP A 38 -2.62 8.77 -16.94
C ASP A 38 -2.75 10.14 -16.26
N CYS A 39 -3.21 10.17 -14.99
CA CYS A 39 -3.39 11.41 -14.26
C CYS A 39 -2.07 12.08 -13.83
N LEU A 40 -1.00 11.30 -13.62
CA LEU A 40 0.28 11.77 -13.05
C LEU A 40 1.46 11.41 -13.97
N GLY A 41 1.33 11.73 -15.26
CA GLY A 41 2.30 11.37 -16.30
C GLY A 41 3.69 11.98 -16.12
N ASP A 42 3.79 13.12 -15.45
CA ASP A 42 5.03 13.87 -15.17
C ASP A 42 5.88 13.26 -14.06
N SER A 43 5.28 12.46 -13.18
CA SER A 43 5.94 11.85 -12.04
C SER A 43 6.51 10.47 -12.39
N LYS A 44 7.78 10.24 -12.06
CA LYS A 44 8.44 8.94 -12.25
C LYS A 44 7.86 7.84 -11.34
N THR A 45 7.25 8.20 -10.22
CA THR A 45 6.72 7.24 -9.23
C THR A 45 5.52 6.44 -9.76
N PRO A 46 4.47 7.07 -10.32
CA PRO A 46 3.40 6.40 -11.06
C PRO A 46 3.89 5.55 -12.24
N GLN A 47 4.95 5.95 -12.94
CA GLN A 47 5.48 5.17 -14.07
C GLN A 47 6.10 3.85 -13.63
N ASP A 48 6.90 3.87 -12.56
CA ASP A 48 7.50 2.68 -11.95
C ASP A 48 6.50 1.87 -11.09
N TYR A 49 5.26 2.36 -10.98
CA TYR A 49 4.21 1.80 -10.15
C TYR A 49 3.73 0.45 -10.72
N ARG A 50 3.93 -0.62 -9.94
CA ARG A 50 3.52 -2.00 -10.27
C ARG A 50 2.45 -2.53 -9.29
N PHE A 51 1.70 -1.59 -8.74
CA PHE A 51 0.62 -1.84 -7.79
C PHE A 51 -0.58 -2.49 -8.48
N ALA A 52 -1.00 -3.64 -7.96
CA ALA A 52 -2.17 -4.39 -8.41
C ALA A 52 -2.64 -5.30 -7.26
N ARG A 53 -3.70 -6.08 -7.46
CA ARG A 53 -4.30 -6.94 -6.43
C ARG A 53 -3.31 -7.88 -5.74
N ILE A 54 -2.48 -8.60 -6.50
CA ILE A 54 -1.54 -9.59 -5.94
C ILE A 54 -0.55 -8.89 -5.01
N LYS A 55 0.09 -7.82 -5.50
CA LYS A 55 1.06 -7.06 -4.73
C LYS A 55 0.42 -6.40 -3.50
N SER A 56 -0.80 -5.90 -3.62
CA SER A 56 -1.58 -5.36 -2.51
C SER A 56 -1.85 -6.44 -1.46
N SER A 57 -2.19 -7.66 -1.88
CA SER A 57 -2.43 -8.78 -0.98
C SER A 57 -1.15 -9.16 -0.23
N CYS A 58 0.00 -9.22 -0.90
CA CYS A 58 1.30 -9.43 -0.26
C CYS A 58 1.61 -8.32 0.75
N ILE A 59 1.46 -7.05 0.39
CA ILE A 59 1.68 -5.92 1.31
C ILE A 59 0.76 -6.01 2.53
N THR A 60 -0.53 -6.32 2.31
CA THR A 60 -1.50 -6.50 3.40
C THR A 60 -1.05 -7.62 4.34
N ASN A 61 -0.75 -8.80 3.83
CA ASN A 61 -0.47 -9.98 4.64
C ASN A 61 0.92 -9.94 5.30
N GLU A 62 1.94 -9.42 4.60
CA GLU A 62 3.33 -9.50 5.04
C GLU A 62 3.81 -8.25 5.79
N ALA A 63 3.21 -7.08 5.53
CA ALA A 63 3.63 -5.81 6.14
C ALA A 63 2.55 -5.19 7.04
N LEU A 64 1.34 -5.00 6.52
CA LEU A 64 0.30 -4.27 7.25
C LEU A 64 -0.34 -5.09 8.37
N ALA A 65 -0.70 -6.35 8.12
CA ALA A 65 -1.33 -7.20 9.12
C ALA A 65 -0.43 -7.43 10.35
N PRO A 66 0.87 -7.74 10.22
CA PRO A 66 1.76 -7.82 11.37
C PRO A 66 1.87 -6.49 12.12
N TYR A 67 1.98 -5.37 11.39
CA TYR A 67 2.07 -4.04 11.99
C TYR A 67 0.83 -3.70 12.82
N PHE A 68 -0.37 -3.82 12.25
CA PHE A 68 -1.62 -3.53 12.95
C PHE A 68 -1.86 -4.48 14.13
N THR A 69 -1.50 -5.75 13.99
CA THR A 69 -1.58 -6.72 15.10
C THR A 69 -0.66 -6.32 16.25
N GLN A 70 0.58 -5.91 15.96
CA GLN A 70 1.53 -5.49 16.98
C GLN A 70 1.08 -4.21 17.68
N GLU A 71 0.57 -3.24 16.93
CA GLU A 71 0.06 -2.00 17.53
C GLU A 71 -1.16 -2.29 18.42
N LEU A 72 -2.11 -3.12 17.96
CA LEU A 72 -3.25 -3.54 18.77
C LEU A 72 -2.80 -4.27 20.05
N VAL A 73 -1.86 -5.20 19.96
CA VAL A 73 -1.31 -5.90 21.14
C VAL A 73 -0.67 -4.92 22.12
N LYS A 74 0.03 -3.91 21.63
CA LYS A 74 0.67 -2.88 22.46
C LYS A 74 -0.39 -1.99 23.14
N GLU A 75 -1.45 -1.60 22.43
CA GLU A 75 -2.56 -0.86 23.01
C GLU A 75 -3.25 -1.64 24.12
N LEU A 76 -3.61 -2.91 23.85
CA LEU A 76 -4.27 -3.79 24.83
C LEU A 76 -3.40 -4.07 26.07
N LYS A 77 -2.07 -4.11 25.93
CA LYS A 77 -1.15 -4.24 27.08
C LYS A 77 -1.11 -3.00 27.96
N ASN A 78 -1.33 -1.82 27.38
CA ASN A 78 -1.28 -0.54 28.08
C ASN A 78 -2.67 -0.09 28.59
N SER A 79 -3.74 -0.77 28.17
CA SER A 79 -5.12 -0.49 28.55
C SER A 79 -5.92 -1.80 28.59
N PRO A 80 -5.89 -2.52 29.73
CA PRO A 80 -6.58 -3.80 29.89
C PRO A 80 -8.10 -3.71 29.78
#